data_AF-A0A537GZL4-F1
#
_entry.id   AF-A0A537GZL4-F1
#
_cell.length_a   1.000
_cell.length_b   1.000
_cell.length_c   1.000
_cell.angle_alpha   90.00
_cell.angle_beta   90.00
_cell.angle_gamma   90.00
#
_symmetry.space_group_name_H-M   'P 1'
#
loop_
_entity.id
_entity.type
_entity.pdbx_description
1 polymer ?
#
loop_
_entity_poly.entity_id
_entity_poly.type
_entity_poly.pdbx_seq_one_letter_code
_entity_poly.pdbx_strand_id
1 'polypeptide(L)' 'MKTTPISAAELFEGAYSIKGRKGEVEVVRATLEHLELLELSITVCEKYGRLTNELGSKGSHIGDLDALIASA' A
#
# COMPACT_ATOMS: atom_id res chain seq x y z
N MET A 1 8.44 13.16 -3.58
CA MET A 1 8.24 12.05 -2.61
C MET A 1 7.31 11.04 -3.29
N LYS A 2 7.48 9.74 -3.07
CA LYS A 2 6.72 8.68 -3.75
C LYS A 2 5.99 7.81 -2.75
N THR A 3 4.89 7.18 -3.17
CA THR A 3 4.18 6.15 -2.40
C THR A 3 3.65 5.07 -3.34
N THR A 4 3.21 3.93 -2.79
CA THR A 4 2.54 2.89 -3.58
C THR A 4 1.04 3.22 -3.72
N PRO A 5 0.39 2.72 -4.79
CA PRO A 5 -1.07 2.81 -4.93
C PRO A 5 -1.80 2.01 -3.85
N ILE A 6 -1.14 1.01 -3.25
CA ILE A 6 -1.67 0.20 -2.15
C ILE A 6 -1.80 1.07 -0.91
N SER A 7 -0.72 1.75 -0.50
CA SER A 7 -0.76 2.65 0.65
C SER A 7 -1.71 3.83 0.41
N ALA A 8 -1.81 4.33 -0.82
CA ALA A 8 -2.80 5.35 -1.17
C ALA A 8 -4.24 4.84 -1.02
N ALA A 9 -4.51 3.59 -1.42
CA ALA A 9 -5.81 2.95 -1.25
C ALA A 9 -6.16 2.75 0.24
N GLU A 10 -5.21 2.29 1.06
CA GLU A 10 -5.40 2.13 2.51
C GLU A 10 -5.67 3.46 3.21
N LEU A 11 -5.05 4.55 2.78
CA LEU A 11 -5.35 5.90 3.29
C LEU A 11 -6.79 6.31 2.97
N PHE A 12 -7.28 6.05 1.75
CA PHE A 12 -8.67 6.31 1.41
C PHE A 12 -9.63 5.38 2.14
N GLU A 13 -9.31 4.10 2.29
CA GLU A 13 -10.10 3.15 3.09
C GLU A 13 -10.30 3.68 4.52
N GLY A 14 -9.21 4.10 5.17
CA GLY A 14 -9.25 4.70 6.50
C GLY A 14 -10.11 5.97 6.55
N ALA A 15 -9.94 6.87 5.57
CA ALA A 15 -10.68 8.13 5.49
C ALA A 15 -12.18 7.94 5.22
N TYR A 16 -12.58 6.90 4.49
CA TYR A 16 -13.98 6.55 4.24
C TYR A 16 -14.60 5.66 5.34
N SER A 17 -13.80 5.15 6.27
CA SER A 17 -14.29 4.27 7.34
C SER A 17 -15.32 4.98 8.23
N ILE A 18 -16.18 4.21 8.91
CA ILE A 18 -17.20 4.73 9.84
C ILE A 18 -16.57 5.51 11.02
N LYS A 19 -15.29 5.24 11.31
CA LYS A 19 -14.51 5.96 12.33
C LYS A 19 -13.85 7.24 11.79
N GLY A 20 -13.93 7.46 10.48
CA GLY A 20 -13.33 8.59 9.80
C GLY A 20 -13.98 9.90 10.24
N ARG A 21 -13.14 10.91 10.52
CA ARG A 21 -13.63 12.25 10.87
C ARG A 21 -14.07 12.99 9.62
N LYS A 22 -15.01 13.92 9.80
CA LYS A 22 -15.44 14.84 8.73
C LYS A 22 -14.21 15.59 8.18
N GLY A 23 -13.93 15.41 6.89
CA GLY A 23 -12.83 16.07 6.18
C GLY A 23 -11.56 15.23 5.99
N GLU A 24 -11.48 13.99 6.48
CA GLU A 24 -10.27 13.16 6.31
C GLU A 24 -10.00 12.78 4.85
N VAL A 25 -11.04 12.59 4.04
CA VAL A 25 -10.89 12.33 2.59
C VAL A 25 -10.18 13.49 1.89
N GLU A 26 -10.47 14.73 2.30
CA GLU A 26 -9.88 15.93 1.71
C GLU A 26 -8.41 16.08 2.12
N VAL A 27 -8.06 15.69 3.35
CA VAL A 27 -6.68 15.61 3.82
C VAL A 27 -5.90 14.56 3.04
N VAL A 28 -6.47 13.36 2.86
CA VAL A 28 -5.82 12.30 2.08
C VAL A 28 -5.63 12.73 0.63
N ARG A 29 -6.65 13.33 -0.01
CA ARG A 29 -6.56 13.84 -1.39
C ARG A 29 -5.46 14.88 -1.52
N ALA A 30 -5.45 15.91 -0.67
CA ALA A 30 -4.44 16.96 -0.69
C ALA A 30 -3.02 16.41 -0.43
N THR A 31 -2.90 15.39 0.43
CA THR A 31 -1.61 14.73 0.68
C THR A 31 -1.12 13.99 -0.56
N LEU A 32 -1.99 13.19 -1.18
CA LEU A 32 -1.64 12.36 -2.34
C LEU A 32 -1.40 13.18 -3.62
N GLU A 33 -2.01 14.36 -3.76
CA GLU A 33 -1.74 15.30 -4.87
C GLU A 33 -0.27 15.76 -4.95
N HIS A 34 0.47 15.66 -3.84
CA HIS A 34 1.89 16.01 -3.77
C HIS A 34 2.83 14.80 -3.89
N LEU A 35 2.30 13.59 -4.08
CA LEU A 35 3.06 12.35 -4.19
C LEU A 35 2.96 11.75 -5.59
N GLU A 36 4.07 11.19 -6.07
CA GLU A 36 4.05 10.32 -7.23
C GLU A 36 3.64 8.91 -6.79
N LEU A 37 2.61 8.35 -7.42
CA LEU A 37 2.23 6.95 -7.22
C LEU A 37 3.14 6.05 -8.04
N LEU A 38 3.75 5.07 -7.39
CA LEU A 38 4.52 4.02 -8.06
C LEU A 38 3.59 3.15 -8.92
N GLU A 39 4.14 2.60 -10.00
CA GLU A 39 3.41 1.69 -10.87
C GLU A 39 3.36 0.28 -10.27
N LEU A 40 2.17 -0.33 -10.25
CA LEU A 40 2.06 -1.77 -10.05
C LEU A 40 2.38 -2.47 -11.38
N SER A 41 3.59 -3.02 -11.47
CA SER A 41 4.10 -3.68 -12.68
C SER A 41 4.27 -5.18 -12.49
N ILE A 42 4.44 -5.92 -13.60
CA ILE A 42 4.76 -7.36 -13.56
C ILE A 42 6.00 -7.65 -12.71
N THR A 43 7.02 -6.78 -12.78
CA THR A 43 8.23 -6.92 -11.97
C THR A 43 7.94 -6.84 -10.46
N VAL A 44 7.02 -5.97 -10.03
CA VAL A 44 6.57 -5.88 -8.63
C VAL A 44 5.82 -7.15 -8.23
N CYS A 45 4.93 -7.66 -9.09
CA CYS A 45 4.20 -8.90 -8.83
C CYS A 45 5.14 -10.11 -8.66
N GLU A 46 6.19 -10.21 -9.47
CA GLU A 46 7.19 -11.27 -9.30
C GLU A 46 7.98 -11.14 -7.99
N LYS A 47 8.37 -9.92 -7.61
CA LYS A 47 9.04 -9.67 -6.32
C LYS A 47 8.16 -10.09 -5.15
N TYR A 48 6.86 -9.77 -5.21
CA TYR A 48 5.87 -10.20 -4.21
C TYR A 48 5.81 -11.71 -4.06
N GLY A 49 5.70 -12.45 -5.18
CA GLY A 49 5.66 -13.91 -5.13
C GLY A 49 6.95 -14.53 -4.54
N ARG A 50 8.12 -13.96 -4.87
CA ARG A 50 9.40 -14.39 -4.28
C ARG A 50 9.45 -14.10 -2.78
N LEU A 51 9.09 -12.88 -2.38
CA LEU A 51 9.15 -12.41 -1.00
C LEU A 51 8.23 -13.22 -0.08
N THR A 52 6.96 -13.40 -0.47
CA THR A 52 5.97 -14.13 0.34
C THR A 52 6.32 -15.61 0.50
N ASN A 53 6.88 -16.25 -0.52
CA ASN A 53 7.38 -17.62 -0.42
C ASN A 53 8.59 -17.71 0.54
N GLU A 54 9.56 -16.80 0.39
CA GLU A 54 10.72 -16.74 1.29
C GLU A 54 10.29 -16.55 2.76
N LEU A 55 9.39 -15.60 3.02
CA LEU A 55 8.87 -15.33 4.37
C LEU A 55 8.09 -16.51 4.94
N GLY A 56 7.24 -17.13 4.12
CA GLY A 56 6.50 -18.34 4.48
C GLY A 56 7.44 -19.50 4.85
N SER A 57 8.53 -19.70 4.11
CA SER A 57 9.54 -20.73 4.41
C SER A 57 10.27 -20.49 5.74
N LYS A 58 10.34 -19.23 6.20
CA LYS A 58 11.00 -18.81 7.44
C LYS A 58 10.03 -18.67 8.63
N GLY A 59 8.74 -18.97 8.45
CA GLY A 59 7.72 -18.77 9.47
C GLY A 59 7.50 -17.30 9.86
N SER A 60 7.92 -16.37 9.00
CA SER A 60 7.71 -14.93 9.20
C SER A 60 6.45 -14.52 8.46
N HIS A 61 5.49 -13.91 9.16
CA HIS A 61 4.23 -13.47 8.56
C HIS A 61 4.17 -11.94 8.52
N ILE A 62 3.96 -11.41 7.32
CA ILE A 62 3.56 -10.03 7.07
C ILE A 62 2.23 -10.05 6.30
N GLY A 63 1.45 -8.97 6.40
CA GLY A 63 0.20 -8.86 5.66
C GLY A 63 0.44 -8.81 4.15
N ASP A 64 -0.54 -9.27 3.36
CA ASP A 64 -0.42 -9.32 1.89
C ASP A 64 -0.17 -7.93 1.28
N LEU A 65 -0.86 -6.89 1.80
CA LEU A 65 -0.66 -5.51 1.36
C LEU A 65 0.72 -4.98 1.73
N ASP A 66 1.20 -5.26 2.94
CA ASP A 66 2.56 -4.89 3.37
C ASP A 66 3.63 -5.58 2.52
N ALA A 67 3.44 -6.87 2.20
CA ALA A 67 4.33 -7.60 1.30
C ALA A 67 4.33 -7.00 -0.11
N LEU A 68 3.17 -6.55 -0.60
CA LEU A 68 3.06 -5.92 -1.91
C LEU A 68 3.69 -4.52 -1.91
N ILE A 69 3.55 -3.76 -0.82
CA ILE A 69 4.25 -2.48 -0.62
C ILE A 69 5.77 -2.69 -0.61
N ALA A 70 6.26 -3.69 0.13
CA ALA A 70 7.67 -4.03 0.20
C ALA A 70 8.27 -4.50 -1.14
N SER A 71 7.41 -4.90 -2.08
CA SER A 71 7.80 -5.39 -3.40
C SER A 71 7.86 -4.29 -4.47
N ALA A 72 7.32 -3.11 -4.17
CA ALA A 72 7.25 -1.96 -5.08
C ALA A 72 8.63 -1.33 -5.37
#